data_AF-A0A957GQM7-F1
#
_entry.id   AF-A0A957GQM7-F1
#
_cell.length_a   1.000
_cell.length_b   1.000
_cell.length_c   1.000
_cell.angle_alpha   90.00
_cell.angle_beta   90.00
_cell.angle_gamma   90.00
#
_symmetry.space_group_name_H-M   'P 1'
#
loop_
_entity.id
_entity.type
_entity.pdbx_description
1 polymer ?
#
loop_
_entity_poly.entity_id
_entity_poly.type
_entity_poly.pdbx_seq_one_letter_code
_entity_poly.pdbx_strand_id
1 'polypeptide(L)'
;RGEAQPLFNRIMDNIALMLENHLIHGDLSAYNILYWDGEITIIDFPQMVEARHNPHAFDLLQRDIQRVADYFARYGVAADAQELALGLWQPYMGRDF
;
A
#
# COMPACT_ATOMS: atom_id res chain seq x y z
N ARG A 1 1.78 20.57 4.68
CA ARG A 1 2.08 19.64 5.81
C ARG A 1 0.80 19.06 6.42
N GLY A 2 -0.31 19.82 6.56
CA GLY A 2 -1.56 19.28 7.12
C GLY A 2 -2.20 18.11 6.37
N GLU A 3 -2.02 18.03 5.04
CA GLU A 3 -2.66 16.97 4.22
C GLU A 3 -1.86 15.66 4.13
N ALA A 4 -0.59 15.64 4.53
CA ALA A 4 0.28 14.48 4.29
C ALA A 4 -0.21 13.22 5.01
N GLN A 5 -0.62 13.34 6.28
CA GLN A 5 -1.14 12.21 7.05
C GLN A 5 -2.48 11.71 6.50
N PRO A 6 -3.49 12.57 6.24
CA PRO A 6 -4.72 12.13 5.57
C PRO A 6 -4.48 11.41 4.23
N LEU A 7 -3.60 11.95 3.38
CA LEU A 7 -3.30 11.35 2.08
C LEU A 7 -2.60 9.99 2.22
N PHE A 8 -1.64 9.88 3.14
CA PHE A 8 -1.00 8.60 3.46
C PHE A 8 -2.02 7.55 3.88
N ASN A 9 -2.93 7.90 4.80
CA ASN A 9 -3.99 6.99 5.26
C ASN A 9 -4.87 6.53 4.10
N ARG A 10 -5.27 7.44 3.18
CA ARG A 10 -6.04 7.07 2.00
C ARG A 10 -5.30 6.09 1.09
N ILE A 11 -3.97 6.21 0.95
CA ILE A 11 -3.17 5.24 0.19
C ILE A 11 -3.19 3.88 0.89
N MET A 12 -3.01 3.86 2.21
CA MET A 12 -3.08 2.62 3.00
C MET A 12 -4.45 1.94 2.89
N ASP A 13 -5.54 2.71 2.89
CA ASP A 13 -6.90 2.19 2.69
C ASP A 13 -7.06 1.56 1.29
N ASN A 14 -6.47 2.18 0.25
CA ASN A 14 -6.47 1.59 -1.10
C ASN A 14 -5.62 0.31 -1.18
N ILE A 15 -4.47 0.26 -0.49
CA ILE A 15 -3.65 -0.96 -0.40
C ILE A 15 -4.44 -2.07 0.30
N ALA A 16 -5.14 -1.77 1.40
CA ALA A 16 -6.00 -2.71 2.08
C ALA A 16 -7.12 -3.22 1.16
N LEU A 17 -7.79 -2.33 0.42
CA LEU A 17 -8.83 -2.69 -0.53
C LEU A 17 -8.31 -3.61 -1.66
N MET A 18 -7.12 -3.34 -2.20
CA MET A 18 -6.49 -4.25 -3.17
C MET A 18 -6.26 -5.63 -2.54
N LEU A 19 -5.69 -5.68 -1.33
CA LEU A 19 -5.42 -6.93 -0.63
C LEU A 19 -6.70 -7.73 -0.33
N GLU A 20 -7.79 -7.06 0.06
CA GLU A 20 -9.11 -7.67 0.23
C GLU A 20 -9.65 -8.32 -1.05
N ASN A 21 -9.26 -7.79 -2.22
CA ASN A 21 -9.55 -8.38 -3.53
C ASN A 21 -8.46 -9.37 -3.99
N HIS A 22 -7.60 -9.81 -3.08
CA HIS A 22 -6.47 -10.73 -3.31
C HIS A 22 -5.40 -10.18 -4.26
N LEU A 23 -5.28 -8.86 -4.30
CA LEU A 23 -4.41 -8.16 -5.23
C LEU A 23 -3.37 -7.34 -4.49
N ILE A 24 -2.15 -7.33 -5.02
CA ILE A 24 -1.09 -6.41 -4.62
C ILE A 24 -0.65 -5.66 -5.86
N HIS A 25 -0.44 -4.35 -5.73
CA HIS A 25 -0.01 -3.53 -6.87
C HIS A 25 1.32 -4.02 -7.46
N GLY A 26 2.26 -4.40 -6.60
CA GLY A 26 3.51 -5.04 -6.98
C GLY A 26 4.57 -4.06 -7.50
N ASP A 27 4.26 -2.77 -7.64
CA ASP A 27 5.24 -1.73 -7.96
C ASP A 27 4.79 -0.33 -7.50
N LEU A 28 4.03 -0.25 -6.39
CA LEU A 28 3.47 1.01 -5.93
C LEU A 28 4.57 1.97 -5.48
N SER A 29 4.47 3.23 -5.87
CA SER A 29 5.36 4.32 -5.46
C SER A 29 4.67 5.67 -5.66
N ALA A 30 5.28 6.77 -5.22
CA ALA A 30 4.64 8.06 -5.48
C ALA A 30 4.57 8.49 -6.95
N TYR A 31 5.26 7.78 -7.86
CA TYR A 31 5.17 8.06 -9.30
C TYR A 31 3.88 7.54 -9.94
N ASN A 32 3.24 6.53 -9.33
CA ASN A 32 1.96 5.96 -9.79
C ASN A 32 0.78 6.38 -8.91
N ILE A 33 0.93 7.48 -8.16
CA ILE A 33 -0.14 8.10 -7.36
C ILE A 33 -0.37 9.51 -7.90
N LEU A 34 -1.52 9.70 -8.54
CA LEU A 34 -1.97 11.01 -8.99
C LEU A 34 -2.62 11.75 -7.82
N TYR A 35 -2.26 13.02 -7.65
CA TYR A 35 -2.91 13.93 -6.70
C TYR A 35 -3.60 15.06 -7.45
N TRP A 36 -4.87 15.29 -7.16
CA TRP A 36 -5.64 16.39 -7.71
C TRP A 36 -6.69 16.85 -6.70
N ASP A 37 -6.66 18.13 -6.33
CA ASP A 37 -7.67 18.76 -5.48
C ASP A 37 -7.98 18.00 -4.16
N GLY A 38 -6.92 17.58 -3.45
CA GLY A 38 -7.06 16.83 -2.19
C GLY A 38 -7.37 15.33 -2.36
N GLU A 39 -7.62 14.88 -3.59
CA GLU A 39 -7.92 13.49 -3.94
C GLU A 39 -6.67 12.75 -4.46
N ILE A 40 -6.63 11.44 -4.23
CA ILE A 40 -5.59 10.56 -4.76
C ILE A 40 -6.18 9.51 -5.70
N THR A 41 -5.42 9.11 -6.71
CA THR A 41 -5.77 8.01 -7.60
C THR A 41 -4.53 7.18 -7.88
N ILE A 42 -4.60 5.88 -7.59
CA ILE A 42 -3.54 4.92 -7.94
C ILE A 42 -3.75 4.49 -9.40
N ILE A 43 -2.66 4.48 -10.16
CA ILE A 43 -2.64 4.10 -11.58
C ILE A 43 -1.56 3.05 -11.84
N ASP A 44 -1.46 2.59 -13.09
CA ASP A 44 -0.38 1.72 -13.57
C ASP A 44 -0.31 0.34 -12.90
N PHE A 45 -1.25 -0.52 -13.31
CA PHE A 45 -1.46 -1.86 -12.75
C PHE A 45 -0.84 -3.07 -13.51
N PRO A 46 0.07 -2.95 -14.51
CA PRO A 46 0.54 -4.12 -15.27
C PRO A 46 1.38 -5.10 -14.44
N GLN A 47 1.90 -4.66 -13.29
CA GLN A 47 2.71 -5.49 -12.36
C GLN A 47 1.89 -6.06 -11.19
N MET A 48 0.57 -5.93 -11.23
CA MET A 48 -0.28 -6.49 -10.18
C MET A 48 -0.11 -8.00 -10.05
N VAL A 49 -0.06 -8.47 -8.81
CA VAL A 49 0.04 -9.90 -8.50
C VAL A 49 -1.14 -10.35 -7.66
N GLU A 50 -1.51 -11.61 -7.84
CA GLU A 50 -2.48 -12.29 -6.97
C GLU A 50 -1.76 -12.76 -5.69
N ALA A 51 -2.31 -12.38 -4.54
CA ALA A 51 -1.66 -12.49 -3.25
C ALA A 51 -1.70 -13.91 -2.64
N ARG A 52 -2.69 -14.75 -2.98
CA ARG A 52 -2.81 -16.14 -2.48
C ARG A 52 -1.89 -17.12 -3.19
N HIS A 53 -1.58 -16.87 -4.47
CA HIS A 53 -0.83 -17.80 -5.32
C HIS A 53 0.61 -17.36 -5.58
N ASN A 54 1.02 -16.17 -5.12
CA ASN A 54 2.39 -15.69 -5.24
C ASN A 54 3.16 -15.91 -3.93
N PRO A 55 4.21 -16.76 -3.90
CA PRO A 55 5.02 -16.99 -2.69
C PRO A 55 5.76 -15.74 -2.19
N HIS A 56 5.89 -14.71 -3.03
CA HIS A 56 6.52 -13.43 -2.70
C HIS A 56 5.50 -12.32 -2.42
N ALA A 57 4.21 -12.64 -2.28
CA ALA A 57 3.15 -11.66 -2.07
C ALA A 57 3.43 -10.73 -0.87
N PHE A 58 3.78 -11.30 0.29
CA PHE A 58 4.08 -10.50 1.48
C PHE A 58 5.24 -9.51 1.25
N ASP A 59 6.32 -9.96 0.61
CA ASP A 59 7.48 -9.12 0.32
C ASP A 59 7.12 -7.97 -0.64
N LEU A 60 6.27 -8.24 -1.63
CA LEU A 60 5.77 -7.23 -2.56
C LEU A 60 4.88 -6.20 -1.86
N LEU A 61 3.96 -6.66 -0.99
CA LEU A 61 3.12 -5.78 -0.18
C LEU A 61 3.97 -4.87 0.72
N GLN A 62 4.93 -5.45 1.45
CA GLN A 62 5.82 -4.70 2.32
C GLN A 62 6.64 -3.67 1.52
N ARG A 63 7.12 -4.03 0.32
CA ARG A 63 7.87 -3.12 -0.55
C ARG A 63 7.02 -1.94 -1.01
N ASP A 64 5.78 -2.19 -1.43
CA ASP A 64 4.84 -1.15 -1.84
C ASP A 64 4.59 -0.17 -0.68
N ILE A 65 4.33 -0.68 0.52
CA ILE A 65 4.12 0.13 1.73
C ILE A 65 5.37 0.92 2.11
N GLN A 66 6.57 0.30 2.04
CA GLN A 66 7.83 0.97 2.34
C GLN A 66 8.07 2.17 1.42
N ARG A 67 7.85 2.01 0.11
CA ARG A 67 8.04 3.09 -0.86
C ARG A 67 7.10 4.27 -0.61
N VAL A 68 5.86 3.99 -0.21
CA VAL A 68 4.90 5.02 0.18
C VAL A 68 5.34 5.68 1.50
N ALA A 69 5.72 4.90 2.52
CA ALA A 69 6.21 5.42 3.79
C ALA A 69 7.43 6.33 3.63
N ASP A 70 8.43 5.91 2.84
CA ASP A 70 9.63 6.70 2.53
C ASP A 70 9.29 8.03 1.86
N TYR A 71 8.33 8.01 0.93
CA TYR A 71 7.85 9.23 0.28
C TYR A 71 7.19 10.19 1.27
N PHE A 72 6.35 9.67 2.18
CA PHE A 72 5.63 10.50 3.15
C PHE A 72 6.47 10.95 4.35
N ALA A 73 7.57 10.24 4.65
CA ALA A 73 8.53 10.61 5.70
C ALA A 73 9.10 12.02 5.51
N ARG A 74 9.38 12.43 4.26
CA ARG A 74 9.87 13.79 3.95
C ARG A 74 8.85 14.90 4.25
N TYR A 75 7.59 14.54 4.45
CA TYR A 75 6.50 15.44 4.84
C TYR A 75 6.15 15.35 6.34
N GLY A 76 6.89 14.55 7.12
CA GLY A 76 6.72 14.40 8.56
C GLY A 76 5.75 13.29 8.99
N VAL A 77 5.37 12.39 8.08
CA VAL A 77 4.60 11.19 8.43
C VAL A 77 5.56 10.11 8.92
N ALA A 78 5.38 9.65 10.15
CA ALA A 78 6.12 8.50 10.69
C ALA A 78 5.29 7.24 10.50
N ALA A 79 5.86 6.23 9.87
CA ALA A 79 5.22 4.94 9.64
C ALA A 79 6.27 3.83 9.70
N ASP A 80 5.94 2.74 10.38
CA ASP A 80 6.70 1.49 10.31
C ASP A 80 6.09 0.60 9.23
N ALA A 81 6.78 0.47 8.10
CA ALA A 81 6.27 -0.28 6.97
C ALA A 81 6.11 -1.78 7.27
N GLN A 82 6.97 -2.35 8.12
CA GLN A 82 6.89 -3.75 8.51
C GLN A 82 5.69 -4.00 9.42
N GLU A 83 5.49 -3.13 10.41
CA GLU A 83 4.32 -3.19 11.29
C GLU A 83 3.01 -3.07 10.49
N LEU A 84 2.93 -2.09 9.58
CA LEU A 84 1.77 -1.89 8.71
C LEU A 84 1.51 -3.10 7.79
N ALA A 85 2.56 -3.63 7.16
CA ALA A 85 2.45 -4.80 6.30
C ALA A 85 1.94 -6.02 7.07
N LEU A 86 2.48 -6.30 8.26
CA LEU A 86 2.01 -7.37 9.13
C LEU A 86 0.56 -7.17 9.56
N GLY A 87 0.19 -5.94 9.92
CA GLY A 87 -1.17 -5.58 10.33
C GLY A 87 -2.21 -5.79 9.23
N LEU A 88 -1.85 -5.53 7.96
CA LEU A 88 -2.71 -5.82 6.82
C LEU A 88 -2.72 -7.32 6.45
N TRP A 89 -1.57 -7.98 6.57
CA TRP A 89 -1.40 -9.36 6.14
C TRP A 89 -2.03 -10.39 7.08
N GLN A 90 -1.94 -10.21 8.40
CA GLN A 90 -2.44 -11.19 9.37
C GLN A 90 -3.96 -11.43 9.26
N PRO A 91 -4.83 -10.40 9.23
CA PRO A 91 -6.27 -10.60 9.07
C PRO A 91 -6.64 -11.16 7.69
N TYR A 92 -5.82 -10.87 6.67
CA TYR A 92 -5.98 -11.40 5.32
C TYR A 92 -5.73 -12.91 5.28
N MET A 93 -4.63 -13.39 5.87
CA MET A 93 -4.30 -14.82 5.92
C MET A 93 -5.28 -15.64 6.78
N GLY A 94 -5.98 -15.01 7.71
CA GLY A 94 -6.95 -15.68 8.61
C GLY A 94 -8.34 -15.91 8.02
N ARG A 95 -8.59 -15.59 6.74
CA ARG A 95 -9.91 -15.80 6.10
C ARG A 95 -9.98 -17.00 5.14
N ASP A 96 -8.86 -17.69 4.86
CA ASP A 96 -8.79 -18.78 3.87
C ASP A 96 -8.00 -20.03 4.30
N PHE A 97 -7.92 -20.31 5.60
CA PHE A 97 -7.47 -21.62 6.13
C PHE A 97 -8.49 -22.19 7.11
#